data_AF-A0A962CGW7-F1
#
_entry.id   AF-A0A962CGW7-F1
#
_cell.length_a   1.000
_cell.length_b   1.000
_cell.length_c   1.000
_cell.angle_alpha   90.00
_cell.angle_beta   90.00
_cell.angle_gamma   90.00
#
_symmetry.space_group_name_H-M   'P 1'
#
loop_
_entity.id
_entity.type
_entity.pdbx_description
1 polymer ?
#
loop_
_entity_poly.entity_id
_entity_poly.type
_entity_poly.pdbx_seq_one_letter_code
_entity_poly.pdbx_strand_id
1 'polypeptide(L)'
;MGAVLILAGCASTPPAPVEDRSIGGHQRRGHVADSGASRLPAGSYRVRRGDTLYSIAFRNGLDYRDLASANGIDPPYTIYVDQVIRLDRRARATRRPVVAKARKPPRESRTPPASGPSTPPPQSGSRSAQVPPTAVAAEPARVSPQPAPSRPPPPGDTVDATPSAGIVWRWPADGPRDGGFVPGDQTHQGINITGKSGDPVRAAADGVVVYSGNGLIGYGELIIIKHNSTMLSAYGHNRRRLV
;
A
#
# COMPACT_ATOMS: atom_id res chain seq x y z
N MET A 1 -55.42 -48.45 11.98
CA MET A 1 -53.95 -48.54 11.87
C MET A 1 -53.44 -47.23 11.30
N GLY A 2 -52.95 -46.32 12.14
CA GLY A 2 -52.35 -45.05 11.71
C GLY A 2 -51.02 -44.87 12.43
N ALA A 3 -49.92 -44.79 11.68
CA ALA A 3 -48.58 -44.67 12.23
C ALA A 3 -48.18 -43.18 12.33
N VAL A 4 -47.87 -42.73 13.54
CA VAL A 4 -47.32 -41.38 13.78
C VAL A 4 -45.80 -41.47 13.77
N LEU A 5 -45.17 -40.83 12.79
CA LEU A 5 -43.72 -40.66 12.70
C LEU A 5 -43.30 -39.41 13.46
N ILE A 6 -42.58 -39.58 14.58
CA ILE A 6 -41.97 -38.48 15.33
C ILE A 6 -40.52 -38.33 14.85
N LEU A 7 -40.20 -37.24 14.15
CA LEU A 7 -38.81 -36.87 13.88
C LEU A 7 -38.26 -36.05 15.06
N ALA A 8 -37.30 -36.63 15.78
CA ALA A 8 -36.47 -35.91 16.74
C ALA A 8 -35.17 -35.46 16.06
N GLY A 9 -34.95 -34.14 15.96
CA GLY A 9 -33.73 -33.56 15.40
C GLY A 9 -32.91 -32.84 16.47
N CYS A 10 -31.78 -33.42 16.89
CA CYS A 10 -30.82 -32.75 17.77
C CYS A 10 -29.82 -31.93 16.96
N ALA A 11 -30.04 -30.63 16.84
CA ALA A 11 -29.10 -29.69 16.22
C ALA A 11 -28.15 -29.09 17.29
N SER A 12 -27.15 -29.85 17.71
CA SER A 12 -26.09 -29.38 18.61
C SER A 12 -24.81 -29.08 17.84
N THR A 13 -24.78 -27.95 17.13
CA THR A 13 -23.54 -27.40 16.58
C THR A 13 -22.77 -26.73 17.73
N PRO A 14 -21.64 -27.26 18.22
CA PRO A 14 -20.83 -26.49 19.16
C PRO A 14 -20.33 -25.23 18.44
N PRO A 15 -20.23 -24.08 19.13
CA PRO A 15 -19.56 -22.92 18.56
C PRO A 15 -18.14 -23.34 18.15
N ALA A 16 -17.67 -22.83 17.00
CA ALA A 16 -16.31 -23.11 16.54
C ALA A 16 -15.30 -22.76 17.65
N PRO A 17 -14.26 -23.59 17.88
CA PRO A 17 -13.27 -23.29 18.90
C PRO A 17 -12.64 -21.93 18.58
N VAL A 18 -12.78 -21.00 19.53
CA VAL A 18 -12.09 -19.72 19.50
C VAL A 18 -10.75 -19.92 20.21
N GLU A 19 -9.69 -20.20 19.45
CA GLU A 19 -8.32 -20.13 19.99
C GLU A 19 -8.00 -18.68 20.38
N ASP A 20 -8.24 -18.34 21.64
CA ASP A 20 -7.70 -17.13 22.26
C ASP A 20 -6.17 -17.23 22.27
N ARG A 21 -5.53 -16.56 21.31
CA ARG A 21 -4.08 -16.38 21.27
C ARG A 21 -3.66 -15.09 21.96
N SER A 22 -4.11 -14.90 23.21
CA SER A 22 -3.55 -13.88 24.10
C SER A 22 -2.04 -14.04 24.24
N ILE A 23 -1.32 -13.00 23.82
CA ILE A 23 0.15 -12.99 23.77
C ILE A 23 0.72 -12.63 25.15
N GLY A 24 1.04 -13.65 25.95
CA GLY A 24 2.19 -13.62 26.86
C GLY A 24 1.93 -13.84 28.36
N GLY A 25 2.60 -14.86 28.92
CA GLY A 25 3.10 -14.82 30.29
C GLY A 25 2.84 -16.02 31.20
N HIS A 26 3.78 -16.99 31.20
CA HIS A 26 4.08 -17.93 32.32
C HIS A 26 2.98 -19.01 32.63
N GLN A 27 3.26 -20.28 33.00
CA GLN A 27 4.46 -20.97 33.47
C GLN A 27 4.41 -22.51 33.19
N ARG A 28 5.59 -23.16 33.16
CA ARG A 28 5.99 -24.60 32.99
C ARG A 28 4.94 -25.72 33.27
N ARG A 29 4.94 -26.83 32.50
CA ARG A 29 5.84 -28.01 32.70
C ARG A 29 5.88 -29.00 31.51
N GLY A 30 7.08 -29.52 31.22
CA GLY A 30 7.39 -30.89 30.78
C GLY A 30 6.81 -31.49 29.48
N HIS A 31 7.65 -31.60 28.44
CA HIS A 31 7.87 -32.88 27.71
C HIS A 31 9.23 -32.88 27.00
N VAL A 32 9.76 -34.08 26.72
CA VAL A 32 11.14 -34.34 26.24
C VAL A 32 11.12 -34.83 24.79
N ALA A 33 12.20 -34.54 24.03
CA ALA A 33 12.43 -34.89 22.61
C ALA A 33 11.49 -34.18 21.59
N ASP A 34 11.85 -33.91 20.34
CA ASP A 34 13.03 -34.27 19.53
C ASP A 34 13.35 -33.17 18.47
N SER A 35 14.48 -33.31 17.77
CA SER A 35 14.77 -32.79 16.42
C SER A 35 14.86 -31.27 16.16
N GLY A 36 16.12 -30.79 16.12
CA GLY A 36 16.72 -30.23 14.90
C GLY A 36 16.29 -28.85 14.36
N ALA A 37 15.12 -28.32 14.75
CA ALA A 37 14.73 -26.98 14.35
C ALA A 37 15.43 -25.94 15.23
N SER A 38 16.32 -25.13 14.64
CA SER A 38 16.89 -23.95 15.30
C SER A 38 15.76 -23.00 15.71
N ARG A 39 15.30 -23.11 16.96
CA ARG A 39 14.25 -22.24 17.51
C ARG A 39 14.77 -20.82 17.47
N LEU A 40 14.16 -20.01 16.60
CA LEU A 40 14.38 -18.58 16.55
C LEU A 40 14.21 -18.00 17.95
N PRO A 41 15.05 -17.02 18.36
CA PRO A 41 14.89 -16.36 19.65
C PRO A 41 13.46 -15.85 19.83
N ALA A 42 12.90 -15.98 21.03
CA ALA A 42 11.52 -15.57 21.30
C ALA A 42 11.32 -14.09 20.89
N GLY A 43 10.29 -13.82 20.09
CA GLY A 43 10.11 -12.51 19.45
C GLY A 43 10.95 -12.30 18.19
N SER A 44 11.35 -13.35 17.49
CA SER A 44 11.98 -13.27 16.15
C SER A 44 11.17 -14.06 15.11
N TYR A 45 11.18 -13.59 13.87
CA TYR A 45 10.46 -14.15 12.73
C TYR A 45 11.42 -14.45 11.59
N ARG A 46 11.33 -15.64 10.99
CA ARG A 46 12.07 -15.98 9.78
C ARG A 46 11.20 -15.69 8.57
N VAL A 47 11.66 -14.77 7.72
CA VAL A 47 10.99 -14.33 6.49
C VAL A 47 10.74 -15.53 5.58
N ARG A 48 9.50 -15.71 5.13
CA ARG A 48 9.12 -16.75 4.16
C ARG A 48 8.94 -16.13 2.78
N ARG A 49 8.89 -16.99 1.76
CA ARG A 49 8.59 -16.57 0.39
C ARG A 49 7.21 -15.89 0.34
N GLY A 50 7.17 -14.66 -0.15
CA GLY A 50 5.94 -13.86 -0.23
C GLY A 50 5.65 -12.97 0.99
N ASP A 51 6.48 -13.02 2.04
CA ASP A 51 6.43 -12.00 3.09
C ASP A 51 7.14 -10.71 2.63
N THR A 52 6.68 -9.58 3.15
CA THR A 52 7.34 -8.28 3.02
C THR A 52 7.44 -7.64 4.40
N LEU A 53 8.33 -6.66 4.60
CA LEU A 53 8.53 -6.07 5.93
C LEU A 53 7.22 -5.45 6.46
N TYR A 54 6.40 -4.92 5.55
CA TYR A 54 5.04 -4.45 5.79
C TYR A 54 4.12 -5.54 6.31
N SER A 55 4.07 -6.72 5.66
CA SER A 55 3.17 -7.80 6.08
C SER A 55 3.58 -8.39 7.42
N ILE A 56 4.87 -8.52 7.68
CA ILE A 56 5.43 -8.98 8.96
C ILE A 56 5.10 -7.98 10.07
N ALA A 57 5.33 -6.68 9.86
CA ALA A 57 5.02 -5.66 10.85
C ALA A 57 3.53 -5.65 11.20
N PHE A 58 2.67 -5.57 10.18
CA PHE A 58 1.22 -5.48 10.34
C PHE A 58 0.64 -6.69 11.10
N ARG A 59 1.01 -7.91 10.69
CA ARG A 59 0.60 -9.16 11.37
C ARG A 59 0.99 -9.22 12.86
N ASN A 60 2.02 -8.49 13.26
CA ASN A 60 2.50 -8.44 14.64
C ASN A 60 2.06 -7.16 15.39
N GLY A 61 1.23 -6.31 14.79
CA GLY A 61 0.79 -5.03 15.37
C GLY A 61 1.94 -4.02 15.56
N LEU A 62 2.98 -4.12 14.73
CA LEU A 62 4.15 -3.24 14.73
C LEU A 62 4.03 -2.21 13.61
N ASP A 63 4.59 -1.03 13.81
CA ASP A 63 4.83 -0.10 12.69
C ASP A 63 6.04 -0.61 11.88
N TYR A 64 5.94 -0.57 10.55
CA TYR A 64 6.98 -1.13 9.69
C TYR A 64 8.28 -0.31 9.72
N ARG A 65 8.25 0.99 10.04
CA ARG A 65 9.43 1.86 10.17
C ARG A 65 10.16 1.58 11.48
N ASP A 66 9.39 1.43 12.56
CA ASP A 66 9.95 1.05 13.86
C ASP A 66 10.55 -0.36 13.79
N LEU A 67 9.88 -1.30 13.08
CA LEU A 67 10.43 -2.62 12.80
C LEU A 67 11.69 -2.56 11.92
N ALA A 68 11.68 -1.74 10.87
CA ALA A 68 12.81 -1.56 9.95
C ALA A 68 14.04 -1.04 10.69
N SER A 69 13.88 0.04 11.44
CA SER A 69 14.96 0.67 12.22
C SER A 69 15.49 -0.22 13.35
N ALA A 70 14.64 -1.00 14.03
CA ALA A 70 15.07 -2.00 15.01
C ALA A 70 15.90 -3.15 14.40
N ASN A 71 15.80 -3.37 13.08
CA ASN A 71 16.51 -4.42 12.34
C ASN A 71 17.59 -3.89 11.38
N GLY A 72 17.89 -2.58 11.39
CA GLY A 72 18.87 -1.98 10.47
C GLY A 72 18.49 -2.09 8.99
N ILE A 73 17.20 -2.04 8.67
CA ILE A 73 16.69 -2.16 7.30
C ILE A 73 16.34 -0.77 6.77
N ASP A 74 17.18 -0.24 5.90
CA ASP A 74 16.96 1.05 5.25
C ASP A 74 15.98 0.97 4.06
N PRO A 75 15.40 2.11 3.63
CA PRO A 75 14.72 2.20 2.34
C PRO A 75 15.62 1.66 1.21
N PRO A 76 15.11 0.80 0.30
CA PRO A 76 13.71 0.56 -0.03
C PRO A 76 12.94 -0.44 0.84
N TYR A 77 13.50 -0.90 1.97
CA TYR A 77 12.93 -1.91 2.89
C TYR A 77 12.87 -3.34 2.33
N THR A 78 13.85 -3.68 1.48
CA THR A 78 14.04 -5.03 0.96
C THR A 78 14.38 -6.01 2.07
N ILE A 79 13.71 -7.17 2.05
CA ILE A 79 14.03 -8.32 2.90
C ILE A 79 14.15 -9.58 2.05
N TYR A 80 14.91 -10.55 2.54
CA TYR A 80 15.21 -11.80 1.85
C TYR A 80 14.59 -13.00 2.57
N VAL A 81 14.29 -14.07 1.83
CA VAL A 81 13.82 -15.33 2.42
C VAL A 81 14.89 -15.87 3.39
N ASP A 82 14.44 -16.52 4.47
CA ASP A 82 15.25 -17.01 5.59
C ASP A 82 15.95 -15.95 6.47
N GLN A 83 15.88 -14.66 6.10
CA GLN A 83 16.30 -13.55 6.97
C GLN A 83 15.52 -13.61 8.31
N VAL A 84 16.22 -13.37 9.42
CA VAL A 84 15.61 -13.31 10.74
C VAL A 84 15.35 -11.86 11.13
N ILE A 85 14.08 -11.53 11.33
CA ILE A 85 13.57 -10.23 11.73
C ILE A 85 13.21 -10.28 13.22
N ARG A 86 13.76 -9.38 14.01
CA ARG A 86 13.41 -9.19 15.42
C ARG A 86 12.13 -8.39 15.53
N LEU A 87 11.15 -8.91 16.26
CA LEU A 87 9.80 -8.35 16.46
C LEU A 87 9.65 -7.66 17.81
N ASP A 88 10.75 -7.16 18.39
CA ASP A 88 10.77 -6.59 19.74
C ASP A 88 9.94 -5.30 19.83
N ARG A 89 8.71 -5.42 20.37
CA ARG A 89 7.76 -4.32 20.66
C ARG A 89 8.34 -3.16 21.49
N ARG A 90 9.56 -3.28 22.04
CA ARG A 90 10.24 -2.26 22.86
C ARG A 90 10.41 -0.91 22.14
N ALA A 91 10.45 -0.88 20.81
CA ALA A 91 10.47 0.38 20.04
C ALA A 91 9.28 1.32 20.37
N ARG A 92 8.11 0.76 20.73
CA ARG A 92 6.92 1.57 21.10
C ARG A 92 7.04 2.21 22.49
N ALA A 93 7.89 1.69 23.37
CA ALA A 93 7.98 2.15 24.76
C ALA A 93 8.76 3.47 24.95
N THR A 94 9.56 3.89 23.96
CA THR A 94 10.41 5.09 24.05
C THR A 94 9.78 6.36 23.47
N ARG A 95 8.57 6.28 22.90
CA ARG A 95 7.85 7.42 22.30
C ARG A 95 6.58 7.78 23.07
N ARG A 96 6.74 8.18 24.35
CA ARG A 96 5.78 9.08 24.98
C ARG A 96 5.88 10.44 24.27
N PRO A 97 4.78 11.05 23.79
CA PRO A 97 4.84 12.39 23.23
C PRO A 97 5.12 13.37 24.38
N VAL A 98 6.37 13.83 24.49
CA VAL A 98 6.68 15.01 25.30
C VAL A 98 6.03 16.19 24.58
N VAL A 99 5.04 16.81 25.23
CA VAL A 99 4.45 18.07 24.78
C VAL A 99 5.52 19.16 24.90
N ALA A 100 6.35 19.29 23.87
CA ALA A 100 7.41 20.27 23.78
C ALA A 100 6.79 21.66 23.55
N LYS A 101 6.65 22.39 24.66
CA LYS A 101 6.14 23.76 24.73
C LYS A 101 6.87 24.66 23.72
N ALA A 102 6.13 25.28 22.80
CA ALA A 102 6.69 26.09 21.72
C ALA A 102 7.62 27.21 22.23
N ARG A 103 8.81 27.30 21.65
CA ARG A 103 9.68 28.49 21.70
C ARG A 103 9.80 29.10 20.30
N LYS A 104 9.65 30.42 20.23
CA LYS A 104 9.74 31.21 18.98
C LYS A 104 11.11 31.05 18.31
N PRO A 105 11.21 31.01 16.97
CA PRO A 105 12.44 31.32 16.27
C PRO A 105 12.67 32.86 16.24
N PRO A 106 13.89 33.35 16.45
CA PRO A 106 14.28 34.69 16.04
C PRO A 106 14.31 34.79 14.50
N ARG A 107 13.90 35.95 13.97
CA ARG A 107 13.90 36.29 12.54
C ARG A 107 15.05 37.27 12.26
N GLU A 108 15.57 37.23 11.02
CA GLU A 108 16.26 38.36 10.35
C GLU A 108 17.71 38.70 10.83
N SER A 109 18.68 39.12 9.99
CA SER A 109 18.63 39.67 8.61
C SER A 109 19.96 39.51 7.81
N ARG A 110 19.88 39.77 6.48
CA ARG A 110 20.91 40.31 5.53
C ARG A 110 21.74 39.37 4.61
N THR A 111 21.37 39.40 3.34
CA THR A 111 22.14 39.21 2.08
C THR A 111 22.52 40.59 1.47
N PRO A 112 23.13 40.72 0.27
CA PRO A 112 24.18 39.98 -0.45
C PRO A 112 25.37 40.93 -0.87
N PRO A 113 26.25 40.61 -1.85
CA PRO A 113 25.96 40.88 -3.28
C PRO A 113 26.52 39.81 -4.27
N ALA A 114 26.32 40.04 -5.58
CA ALA A 114 26.48 39.04 -6.65
C ALA A 114 27.63 39.32 -7.66
N SER A 115 28.04 38.27 -8.39
CA SER A 115 28.73 38.26 -9.70
C SER A 115 28.84 36.78 -10.15
N GLY A 116 28.61 36.33 -11.39
CA GLY A 116 28.10 36.95 -12.63
C GLY A 116 27.64 35.83 -13.60
N PRO A 117 27.10 36.14 -14.80
CA PRO A 117 26.43 35.16 -15.68
C PRO A 117 27.38 34.50 -16.70
N SER A 118 27.01 33.31 -17.22
CA SER A 118 27.63 32.73 -18.44
C SER A 118 26.76 31.65 -19.11
N THR A 119 26.23 31.96 -20.29
CA THR A 119 25.52 31.08 -21.27
C THR A 119 25.27 31.94 -22.54
N PRO A 120 25.19 31.44 -23.79
CA PRO A 120 25.75 30.25 -24.46
C PRO A 120 26.72 30.68 -25.61
N PRO A 121 27.03 29.86 -26.64
CA PRO A 121 26.09 29.68 -27.78
C PRO A 121 25.97 28.23 -28.30
N PRO A 122 24.90 27.91 -29.08
CA PRO A 122 24.76 26.61 -29.74
C PRO A 122 25.57 26.52 -31.05
N GLN A 123 25.95 25.30 -31.44
CA GLN A 123 26.39 25.02 -32.81
C GLN A 123 25.55 23.90 -33.42
N SER A 124 24.76 24.26 -34.45
CA SER A 124 24.23 23.33 -35.45
C SER A 124 25.12 23.41 -36.69
N GLY A 125 25.37 22.28 -37.37
CA GLY A 125 25.95 22.35 -38.72
C GLY A 125 26.55 21.07 -39.30
N SER A 126 25.73 20.35 -40.09
CA SER A 126 26.15 19.58 -41.29
C SER A 126 27.02 18.31 -41.08
N ARG A 127 27.00 17.29 -41.96
CA ARG A 127 26.38 17.13 -43.29
C ARG A 127 26.23 15.64 -43.66
N SER A 128 25.15 15.28 -44.38
CA SER A 128 24.99 14.06 -45.23
C SER A 128 25.07 12.67 -44.53
N ALA A 129 24.46 11.60 -45.04
CA ALA A 129 23.88 11.40 -46.37
C ALA A 129 22.42 10.94 -46.36
N GLN A 130 21.73 11.25 -47.46
CA GLN A 130 20.31 11.09 -47.70
C GLN A 130 20.12 10.00 -48.76
N VAL A 131 19.26 9.01 -48.50
CA VAL A 131 18.87 8.00 -49.50
C VAL A 131 17.44 8.32 -49.95
N PRO A 132 17.17 8.56 -51.25
CA PRO A 132 15.84 8.96 -51.71
C PRO A 132 14.90 7.75 -51.87
N PRO A 133 13.64 7.83 -51.41
CA PRO A 133 12.59 6.94 -51.90
C PRO A 133 12.04 7.45 -53.25
N THR A 134 11.89 6.56 -54.21
CA THR A 134 11.25 6.81 -55.51
C THR A 134 9.78 7.21 -55.34
N ALA A 135 9.33 8.24 -56.07
CA ALA A 135 7.94 8.71 -56.08
C ALA A 135 7.28 8.48 -57.45
N VAL A 136 6.06 7.92 -57.47
CA VAL A 136 5.16 7.89 -58.63
C VAL A 136 3.69 7.93 -58.15
N ALA A 137 2.91 8.92 -58.65
CA ALA A 137 1.42 9.06 -58.67
C ALA A 137 0.62 8.90 -57.34
N ALA A 138 -0.19 9.87 -56.85
CA ALA A 138 -1.36 10.57 -57.45
C ALA A 138 -2.49 9.60 -57.87
N GLU A 139 -3.78 9.74 -57.54
CA GLU A 139 -4.63 10.74 -56.85
C GLU A 139 -5.82 9.93 -56.18
N PRO A 140 -6.82 10.44 -55.40
CA PRO A 140 -7.33 11.81 -55.31
C PRO A 140 -7.73 12.34 -53.90
N ALA A 141 -8.60 13.35 -53.88
CA ALA A 141 -8.89 14.31 -52.81
C ALA A 141 -9.99 13.96 -51.76
N ARG A 142 -9.87 14.59 -50.58
CA ARG A 142 -10.91 14.94 -49.56
C ARG A 142 -11.78 13.84 -48.93
N VAL A 143 -11.62 13.66 -47.61
CA VAL A 143 -12.59 14.19 -46.62
C VAL A 143 -11.83 14.58 -45.34
N SER A 144 -11.97 15.82 -44.85
CA SER A 144 -11.50 16.20 -43.51
C SER A 144 -12.65 16.05 -42.50
N PRO A 145 -12.49 15.30 -41.39
CA PRO A 145 -13.43 15.36 -40.29
C PRO A 145 -13.31 16.73 -39.61
N GLN A 146 -14.29 17.59 -39.85
CA GLN A 146 -14.44 18.85 -39.12
C GLN A 146 -14.65 18.56 -37.62
N PRO A 147 -13.98 19.26 -36.70
CA PRO A 147 -14.23 19.08 -35.27
C PRO A 147 -15.69 19.43 -34.96
N ALA A 148 -16.44 18.47 -34.44
CA ALA A 148 -17.74 18.75 -33.84
C ALA A 148 -17.54 19.66 -32.62
N PRO A 149 -18.40 20.66 -32.37
CA PRO A 149 -18.28 21.51 -31.20
C PRO A 149 -18.38 20.66 -29.94
N SER A 150 -17.35 20.70 -29.11
CA SER A 150 -17.27 19.98 -27.84
C SER A 150 -18.36 20.46 -26.90
N ARG A 151 -19.40 19.64 -26.75
CA ARG A 151 -20.37 19.78 -25.66
C ARG A 151 -19.59 19.78 -24.34
N PRO A 152 -19.75 20.78 -23.45
CA PRO A 152 -19.04 20.79 -22.19
C PRO A 152 -19.40 19.52 -21.38
N PRO A 153 -18.41 18.88 -20.72
CA PRO A 153 -18.71 17.76 -19.83
C PRO A 153 -19.66 18.21 -18.72
N PRO A 154 -20.56 17.33 -18.24
CA PRO A 154 -21.36 17.65 -17.07
C PRO A 154 -20.42 17.93 -15.87
N PRO A 155 -20.82 18.81 -14.93
CA PRO A 155 -20.04 19.06 -13.72
C PRO A 155 -20.06 17.81 -12.84
N GLY A 156 -19.08 16.93 -13.03
CA GLY A 156 -18.65 16.00 -12.00
C GLY A 156 -17.81 16.76 -10.99
N ASP A 157 -17.94 16.41 -9.71
CA ASP A 157 -17.26 17.09 -8.60
C ASP A 157 -15.73 16.91 -8.68
N THR A 158 -15.06 17.78 -9.44
CA THR A 158 -13.62 18.01 -9.33
C THR A 158 -13.35 18.70 -8.01
N VAL A 159 -13.33 17.91 -6.93
CA VAL A 159 -12.66 18.28 -5.70
C VAL A 159 -11.16 18.39 -6.01
N ASP A 160 -10.67 19.62 -6.11
CA ASP A 160 -9.25 19.92 -6.27
C ASP A 160 -8.46 19.34 -5.09
N ALA A 161 -7.96 18.12 -5.26
CA ALA A 161 -7.16 17.43 -4.27
C ALA A 161 -5.75 18.05 -4.25
N THR A 162 -5.54 19.04 -3.39
CA THR A 162 -4.21 19.62 -3.11
C THR A 162 -3.20 18.47 -2.91
N PRO A 163 -2.12 18.39 -3.73
CA PRO A 163 -1.29 17.20 -3.81
C PRO A 163 -0.58 16.93 -2.48
N SER A 164 -1.09 15.96 -1.74
CA SER A 164 -0.67 15.68 -0.38
C SER A 164 0.72 15.06 -0.41
N ALA A 165 1.72 15.77 0.12
CA ALA A 165 3.13 15.41 0.02
C ALA A 165 3.62 15.17 -1.43
N GLY A 166 3.12 15.96 -2.38
CA GLY A 166 3.46 15.88 -3.81
C GLY A 166 2.74 14.76 -4.58
N ILE A 167 1.79 14.06 -3.93
CA ILE A 167 1.02 12.98 -4.54
C ILE A 167 -0.32 13.51 -5.06
N VAL A 168 -0.58 13.31 -6.35
CA VAL A 168 -1.91 13.53 -6.95
C VAL A 168 -2.76 12.29 -6.69
N TRP A 169 -3.78 12.45 -5.84
CA TRP A 169 -4.70 11.37 -5.48
C TRP A 169 -5.90 11.32 -6.42
N ARG A 170 -6.30 10.11 -6.82
CA ARG A 170 -7.46 9.80 -7.66
C ARG A 170 -8.28 8.66 -7.04
N TRP A 171 -9.57 8.59 -7.35
CA TRP A 171 -10.43 7.51 -6.86
C TRP A 171 -9.97 6.15 -7.43
N PRO A 172 -9.84 5.11 -6.58
CA PRO A 172 -9.37 3.80 -7.05
C PRO A 172 -10.49 2.95 -7.68
N ALA A 173 -11.76 3.30 -7.45
CA ALA A 173 -12.93 2.67 -8.04
C ALA A 173 -14.08 3.69 -8.11
N ASP A 174 -15.02 3.49 -9.02
CA ASP A 174 -16.06 4.48 -9.39
C ASP A 174 -17.35 4.41 -8.55
N GLY A 175 -17.46 3.43 -7.63
CA GLY A 175 -18.68 3.23 -6.85
C GLY A 175 -18.83 4.14 -5.61
N PRO A 176 -20.05 4.23 -5.03
CA PRO A 176 -20.27 4.99 -3.81
C PRO A 176 -19.59 4.37 -2.59
N ARG A 177 -19.25 5.20 -1.61
CA ARG A 177 -18.60 4.78 -0.35
C ARG A 177 -19.63 4.22 0.63
N ASP A 178 -19.31 3.12 1.29
CA ASP A 178 -20.20 2.37 2.19
C ASP A 178 -19.50 2.02 3.51
N GLY A 179 -19.15 3.07 4.25
CA GLY A 179 -18.34 2.99 5.45
C GLY A 179 -17.08 3.85 5.37
N GLY A 180 -16.67 4.38 6.51
CA GLY A 180 -15.55 5.31 6.64
C GLY A 180 -14.56 4.90 7.72
N PHE A 181 -13.41 5.58 7.72
CA PHE A 181 -12.38 5.38 8.72
C PHE A 181 -12.86 5.82 10.12
N VAL A 182 -12.72 4.94 11.11
CA VAL A 182 -13.02 5.24 12.51
C VAL A 182 -11.71 5.21 13.31
N PRO A 183 -11.25 6.36 13.86
CA PRO A 183 -10.03 6.42 14.65
C PRO A 183 -10.07 5.45 15.85
N GLY A 184 -9.07 4.57 15.94
CA GLY A 184 -8.92 3.61 17.04
C GLY A 184 -9.61 2.26 16.85
N ASP A 185 -10.56 2.12 15.92
CA ASP A 185 -11.22 0.85 15.63
C ASP A 185 -10.44 0.05 14.56
N GLN A 186 -9.83 -1.06 14.97
CA GLN A 186 -9.02 -1.92 14.10
C GLN A 186 -9.81 -2.55 12.93
N THR A 187 -11.14 -2.62 13.02
CA THR A 187 -12.00 -3.13 11.95
C THR A 187 -12.34 -2.07 10.90
N HIS A 188 -12.27 -0.78 11.25
CA HIS A 188 -12.60 0.36 10.39
C HIS A 188 -11.38 1.24 10.08
N GLN A 189 -10.27 0.62 9.68
CA GLN A 189 -8.99 1.28 9.36
C GLN A 189 -8.92 1.86 7.93
N GLY A 190 -10.04 2.00 7.23
CA GLY A 190 -10.08 2.50 5.86
C GLY A 190 -11.48 2.97 5.44
N ILE A 191 -11.66 3.18 4.14
CA ILE A 191 -12.97 3.43 3.53
C ILE A 191 -13.39 2.21 2.72
N ASN A 192 -14.67 1.90 2.72
CA ASN A 192 -15.23 0.89 1.83
C ASN A 192 -15.78 1.59 0.59
N ILE A 193 -15.55 1.02 -0.59
CA ILE A 193 -16.11 1.48 -1.86
C ILE A 193 -16.91 0.32 -2.43
N THR A 194 -18.19 0.53 -2.66
CA THR A 194 -19.07 -0.49 -3.26
C THR A 194 -18.75 -0.67 -4.74
N GLY A 195 -19.13 -1.81 -5.28
CA GLY A 195 -18.93 -2.16 -6.69
C GLY A 195 -19.47 -3.55 -6.97
N LYS A 196 -19.44 -3.95 -8.24
CA LYS A 196 -19.76 -5.30 -8.67
C LYS A 196 -18.51 -6.17 -8.60
N SER A 197 -18.71 -7.47 -8.35
CA SER A 197 -17.59 -8.42 -8.32
C SER A 197 -16.86 -8.44 -9.66
N GLY A 198 -15.65 -7.89 -9.64
CA GLY A 198 -14.76 -7.86 -10.79
C GLY A 198 -14.64 -6.53 -11.54
N ASP A 199 -15.29 -5.48 -11.04
CA ASP A 199 -15.00 -4.10 -11.44
C ASP A 199 -13.49 -3.78 -11.26
N PRO A 200 -12.91 -2.90 -12.10
CA PRO A 200 -11.49 -2.61 -12.05
C PRO A 200 -11.14 -1.71 -10.88
N VAL A 201 -10.24 -2.17 -10.00
CA VAL A 201 -9.60 -1.33 -8.97
C VAL A 201 -8.27 -0.81 -9.53
N ARG A 202 -8.08 0.51 -9.49
CA ARG A 202 -6.89 1.23 -9.96
C ARG A 202 -6.07 1.75 -8.77
N ALA A 203 -4.77 1.89 -8.94
CA ALA A 203 -3.94 2.58 -7.96
C ALA A 203 -4.40 4.04 -7.81
N ALA A 204 -4.60 4.50 -6.58
CA ALA A 204 -5.08 5.85 -6.23
C ALA A 204 -4.02 6.94 -6.41
N ALA A 205 -2.77 6.55 -6.68
CA ALA A 205 -1.66 7.40 -7.07
C ALA A 205 -0.54 6.51 -7.64
N ASP A 206 0.51 7.13 -8.18
CA ASP A 206 1.65 6.40 -8.75
C ASP A 206 2.62 5.99 -7.63
N GLY A 207 3.27 4.84 -7.76
CA GLY A 207 4.11 4.29 -6.69
C GLY A 207 4.58 2.86 -6.96
N VAL A 208 5.20 2.25 -5.95
CA VAL A 208 5.77 0.90 -6.02
C VAL A 208 4.94 -0.07 -5.18
N VAL A 209 4.59 -1.23 -5.75
CA VAL A 209 3.91 -2.31 -5.01
C VAL A 209 4.88 -2.88 -3.99
N VAL A 210 4.57 -2.76 -2.69
CA VAL A 210 5.37 -3.25 -1.55
C VAL A 210 4.74 -4.43 -0.83
N TYR A 211 3.55 -4.86 -1.27
CA TYR A 211 2.91 -6.10 -0.88
C TYR A 211 1.90 -6.52 -1.96
N SER A 212 1.88 -7.81 -2.29
CA SER A 212 0.92 -8.46 -3.19
C SER A 212 0.70 -9.88 -2.67
N GLY A 213 -0.37 -10.10 -1.89
CA GLY A 213 -0.58 -11.37 -1.19
C GLY A 213 -1.93 -11.46 -0.48
N ASN A 214 -2.20 -12.60 0.14
CA ASN A 214 -3.41 -12.86 0.94
C ASN A 214 -3.11 -13.26 2.39
N GLY A 215 -1.87 -13.03 2.81
CA GLY A 215 -1.39 -13.36 4.14
C GLY A 215 -1.92 -12.45 5.26
N LEU A 216 -2.60 -11.34 4.95
CA LEU A 216 -3.16 -10.42 5.93
C LEU A 216 -4.62 -10.78 6.22
N ILE A 217 -4.84 -11.29 7.44
CA ILE A 217 -6.15 -11.71 7.94
C ILE A 217 -7.11 -10.53 7.87
N GLY A 218 -8.35 -10.78 7.43
CA GLY A 218 -9.39 -9.76 7.26
C GLY A 218 -9.37 -9.07 5.89
N TYR A 219 -8.23 -9.00 5.19
CA TYR A 219 -8.10 -8.21 3.95
C TYR A 219 -8.21 -9.02 2.65
N GLY A 220 -8.25 -10.36 2.71
CA GLY A 220 -8.30 -11.22 1.51
C GLY A 220 -7.11 -10.98 0.57
N GLU A 221 -7.34 -11.00 -0.74
CA GLU A 221 -6.31 -10.63 -1.72
C GLU A 221 -6.02 -9.12 -1.61
N LEU A 222 -4.86 -8.77 -1.06
CA LEU A 222 -4.45 -7.41 -0.73
C LEU A 222 -3.23 -6.97 -1.56
N ILE A 223 -3.27 -5.72 -2.02
CA ILE A 223 -2.15 -4.99 -2.61
C ILE A 223 -1.84 -3.77 -1.73
N ILE A 224 -0.57 -3.51 -1.42
CA ILE A 224 -0.14 -2.26 -0.78
C ILE A 224 0.84 -1.55 -1.71
N ILE A 225 0.59 -0.26 -1.98
CA ILE A 225 1.43 0.59 -2.82
C ILE A 225 2.08 1.66 -1.94
N LYS A 226 3.40 1.78 -2.03
CA LYS A 226 4.19 2.86 -1.42
C LYS A 226 4.32 3.99 -2.44
N HIS A 227 3.86 5.19 -2.08
CA HIS A 227 3.95 6.36 -2.94
C HIS A 227 5.22 7.18 -2.64
N ASN A 228 5.55 7.36 -1.37
CA ASN A 228 6.79 8.02 -0.94
C ASN A 228 7.24 7.50 0.45
N SER A 229 8.02 8.29 1.20
CA SER A 229 8.48 7.93 2.55
C SER A 229 7.42 8.11 3.65
N THR A 230 6.33 8.84 3.42
CA THR A 230 5.28 9.13 4.41
C THR A 230 3.95 8.42 4.11
N MET A 231 3.61 8.25 2.83
CA MET A 231 2.31 7.80 2.33
C MET A 231 2.34 6.42 1.67
N LEU A 232 1.29 5.66 1.94
CA LEU A 232 0.99 4.34 1.39
C LEU A 232 -0.52 4.18 1.20
N SER A 233 -0.92 3.32 0.26
CA SER A 233 -2.32 2.95 0.02
C SER A 233 -2.46 1.42 0.04
N ALA A 234 -3.64 0.94 0.43
CA ALA A 234 -3.93 -0.48 0.58
C ALA A 234 -5.28 -0.82 -0.06
N TYR A 235 -5.31 -1.90 -0.84
CA TYR A 235 -6.48 -2.37 -1.58
C TYR A 235 -6.77 -3.80 -1.17
N GLY A 236 -7.71 -4.00 -0.23
CA GLY A 236 -8.17 -5.32 0.19
C GLY A 236 -9.32 -5.85 -0.65
N HIS A 237 -9.76 -7.07 -0.35
CA HIS A 237 -10.96 -7.74 -0.88
C HIS A 237 -11.02 -7.86 -2.42
N ASN A 238 -9.87 -7.82 -3.10
CA ASN A 238 -9.83 -8.02 -4.55
C ASN A 238 -10.22 -9.46 -4.91
N ARG A 239 -10.84 -9.68 -6.08
CA ARG A 239 -11.02 -11.04 -6.61
C ARG A 239 -9.72 -11.66 -7.15
N ARG A 240 -8.80 -10.82 -7.62
CA ARG A 240 -7.50 -11.18 -8.22
C ARG A 240 -6.59 -9.96 -8.26
N ARG A 241 -5.28 -10.18 -8.23
CA ARG A 241 -4.25 -9.14 -8.44
C ARG A 241 -3.76 -9.18 -9.89
N LEU A 242 -3.37 -8.03 -10.44
CA LEU A 242 -2.90 -7.86 -11.83
C LEU A 242 -1.58 -7.05 -11.86
N VAL A 243 -0.71 -7.30 -10.88
CA VAL A 243 0.57 -6.62 -10.63
C VAL A 243 1.72 -7.62 -10.53
#